data_AF-A0A5J5CBC8-F1
#
_entry.id   AF-A0A5J5CBC8-F1
#
_cell.length_a   1.000
_cell.length_b   1.000
_cell.length_c   1.000
_cell.angle_alpha   90.00
_cell.angle_beta   90.00
_cell.angle_gamma   90.00
#
_symmetry.space_group_name_H-M   'P 1'
#
loop_
_entity.id
_entity.type
_entity.pdbx_description
1 polymer ?
#
loop_
_entity_poly.entity_id
_entity_poly.type
_entity_poly.pdbx_seq_one_letter_code
_entity_poly.pdbx_strand_id
1 'polypeptide(L)'
;MGTKPDCFLASFFTQGQQAPCPPSWTQCGSRCFLFNTGPKNWIDGEFDFQSFGVGEPNNQGGAENCVVMNFNGKNWNDGSCENLAAFMCSKDSV
;
A
#
# COMPACT_ATOMS: atom_id res chain seq x y z
N MET A 1 16.92 14.21 -11.36
CA MET A 1 16.08 15.33 -10.88
C MET A 1 14.64 14.93 -11.12
N GLY A 2 14.04 14.16 -10.20
CA GLY A 2 12.65 13.68 -10.34
C GLY A 2 11.70 14.65 -9.66
N THR A 3 10.78 15.23 -10.42
CA THR A 3 9.70 16.06 -9.90
C THR A 3 8.84 15.24 -8.94
N LYS A 4 8.66 15.71 -7.69
CA LYS A 4 7.67 15.12 -6.77
C LYS A 4 6.30 15.21 -7.46
N PRO A 5 5.48 14.15 -7.47
CA PRO A 5 4.14 14.24 -8.03
C PRO A 5 3.35 15.30 -7.25
N ASP A 6 2.86 16.31 -7.96
CA ASP A 6 2.17 17.44 -7.36
C ASP A 6 0.87 16.99 -6.70
N CYS A 7 0.87 16.95 -5.37
CA CYS A 7 -0.31 16.68 -4.56
C CYS A 7 -1.25 17.90 -4.55
N PHE A 8 -1.96 18.14 -5.66
CA PHE A 8 -3.19 18.95 -5.67
C PHE A 8 -4.34 18.04 -5.19
N LEU A 9 -5.23 18.44 -4.26
CA LEU A 9 -6.08 19.62 -4.33
C LEU A 9 -6.45 20.18 -2.95
N ALA A 10 -6.55 21.52 -2.97
CA ALA A 10 -7.36 22.45 -2.16
C ALA A 10 -8.11 21.92 -0.93
N SER A 11 -7.75 22.44 0.25
CA SER A 11 -8.50 23.50 0.96
C SER A 11 -8.14 23.50 2.45
N PHE A 12 -7.87 24.71 2.95
CA PHE A 12 -7.72 25.19 4.33
C PHE A 12 -7.82 24.15 5.46
N PHE A 13 -6.72 23.93 6.19
CA PHE A 13 -6.76 23.32 7.53
C PHE A 13 -6.33 24.33 8.60
N THR A 14 -7.23 24.51 9.55
CA THR A 14 -6.97 25.07 10.88
C THR A 14 -5.83 24.31 11.56
N GLN A 15 -5.07 25.06 12.35
CA GLN A 15 -3.87 24.66 13.07
C GLN A 15 -4.06 23.38 13.90
N GLY A 16 -3.18 22.40 13.68
CA GLY A 16 -2.97 21.25 14.54
C GLY A 16 -1.73 20.48 14.08
N GLN A 17 -0.67 20.46 14.91
CA GLN A 17 0.60 19.77 14.65
C GLN A 17 0.38 18.36 14.07
N GLN A 18 0.74 18.15 12.81
CA GLN A 18 0.90 16.82 12.22
C GLN A 18 2.37 16.44 12.29
N ALA A 19 2.67 15.27 12.87
CA ALA A 19 4.03 14.76 12.94
C ALA A 19 4.61 14.61 11.53
N PRO A 20 5.87 15.01 11.30
CA PRO A 20 6.51 14.83 10.01
C PRO A 20 6.55 13.33 9.65
N CYS A 21 6.36 13.03 8.37
CA CYS A 21 6.41 11.65 7.88
C CYS A 21 7.78 11.00 8.15
N PRO A 22 7.85 9.66 8.31
CA PRO A 22 9.12 8.96 8.42
C PRO A 22 10.03 9.22 7.21
N PRO A 23 11.36 9.04 7.33
CA PRO A 23 12.28 9.18 6.20
C PRO A 23 11.82 8.35 4.99
N SER A 24 11.95 8.92 3.79
CA SER A 24 11.50 8.36 2.50
C SER A 24 9.99 8.42 2.21
N TRP A 25 9.16 8.90 3.14
CA TRP A 25 7.74 9.10 2.90
C TRP A 25 7.45 10.54 2.47
N THR A 26 6.54 10.70 1.50
CA THR A 26 6.08 12.00 1.01
C THR A 26 4.80 12.40 1.73
N GLN A 27 4.82 13.55 2.41
CA GLN A 27 3.63 14.10 3.05
C GLN A 27 2.68 14.71 2.01
N CYS A 28 1.44 14.24 1.95
CA CYS A 28 0.36 14.85 1.19
C CYS A 28 -0.86 15.07 2.09
N GLY A 29 -1.10 16.34 2.46
CA GLY A 29 -2.07 16.71 3.49
C GLY A 29 -1.67 16.16 4.86
N SER A 30 -2.61 15.51 5.54
CA SER A 30 -2.39 14.83 6.84
C SER A 30 -1.91 13.38 6.71
N ARG A 31 -1.63 12.91 5.49
CA ARG A 31 -1.23 11.52 5.21
C ARG A 31 0.17 11.44 4.63
N CYS A 32 0.83 10.32 4.87
CA CYS A 32 2.15 10.00 4.33
C CYS A 32 2.00 8.93 3.25
N PHE A 33 2.65 9.11 2.10
CA PHE A 33 2.62 8.18 0.99
C PHE A 33 4.05 7.81 0.58
N LEU A 34 4.26 6.53 0.32
CA LEU A 34 5.47 6.05 -0.32
C LEU A 34 5.21 5.96 -1.81
N PHE A 35 5.88 6.79 -2.60
CA PHE A 35 5.81 6.75 -4.06
C PHE A 35 7.05 6.04 -4.57
N ASN A 36 6.89 4.85 -5.15
CA ASN A 36 7.94 4.31 -5.98
C ASN A 36 7.89 5.00 -7.34
N THR A 37 8.93 5.78 -7.67
CA THR A 37 9.02 6.56 -8.91
C THR A 37 9.72 5.81 -10.04
N GLY A 38 10.20 4.58 -9.78
CA GLY A 38 10.76 3.73 -10.82
C GLY A 38 9.64 3.08 -11.66
N PRO A 39 9.74 3.07 -13.01
CA PRO A 39 8.84 2.28 -13.82
C PRO A 39 9.01 0.80 -13.46
N LYS A 40 7.93 0.18 -12.97
CA LYS A 40 7.87 -1.22 -12.59
C LYS A 40 6.69 -1.87 -13.28
N ASN A 41 6.83 -3.14 -13.67
CA ASN A 41 5.65 -3.92 -13.99
C ASN A 41 4.85 -4.15 -12.69
N TRP A 42 3.59 -4.54 -12.84
CA TRP A 42 2.70 -4.75 -11.69
C TRP A 42 3.32 -5.68 -10.64
N ILE A 43 3.90 -6.79 -11.09
CA ILE A 43 4.50 -7.81 -10.23
C ILE A 43 5.63 -7.20 -9.38
N ASP A 44 6.55 -6.49 -10.01
CA ASP A 44 7.71 -5.88 -9.34
C ASP A 44 7.31 -4.72 -8.42
N GLY A 45 6.23 -4.00 -8.72
CA GLY A 45 5.70 -2.93 -7.86
C GLY A 45 4.94 -3.47 -6.65
N GLU A 46 4.24 -4.59 -6.82
CA GLU A 46 3.54 -5.31 -5.74
C GLU A 46 4.53 -5.80 -4.66
N PHE A 47 5.72 -6.26 -5.05
CA PHE A 47 6.73 -6.74 -4.09
C PHE A 47 7.37 -5.64 -3.22
N ASP A 48 7.40 -4.38 -3.66
CA ASP A 48 8.06 -3.29 -2.92
C ASP A 48 7.29 -2.82 -1.69
N PHE A 49 5.97 -2.99 -1.71
CA PHE A 49 5.12 -2.62 -0.58
C PHE A 49 4.52 -3.89 -0.01
N GLN A 50 4.97 -4.27 1.18
CA GLN A 50 4.43 -5.41 1.90
C GLN A 50 3.89 -4.91 3.23
N SER A 51 2.60 -5.13 3.47
CA SER A 51 1.92 -4.74 4.71
C SER A 51 1.46 -5.98 5.47
N PHE A 52 2.26 -7.04 5.54
CA PHE A 52 1.88 -8.26 6.24
C PHE A 52 1.55 -8.01 7.72
N GLY A 53 0.59 -8.78 8.23
CA GLY A 53 0.29 -8.79 9.65
C GLY A 53 1.43 -9.32 10.50
N VAL A 54 1.36 -9.05 11.80
CA VAL A 54 2.30 -9.65 12.75
C VAL A 54 2.14 -11.16 12.69
N GLY A 55 3.21 -11.86 12.32
CA GLY A 55 3.22 -13.31 12.17
C GLY A 55 3.06 -13.79 10.73
N GLU A 56 2.73 -12.91 9.78
CA GLU A 56 2.52 -13.25 8.37
C GLU A 56 3.72 -12.83 7.49
N PRO A 57 3.93 -13.50 6.34
CA PRO A 57 3.22 -14.69 5.87
C PRO A 57 3.64 -15.97 6.64
N ASN A 58 2.68 -16.83 6.98
CA ASN A 58 2.91 -18.01 7.83
C ASN A 58 2.67 -19.37 7.16
N ASN A 59 2.05 -19.37 5.98
CA ASN A 59 1.63 -20.53 5.20
C ASN A 59 0.87 -21.59 6.03
N GLN A 60 -0.24 -21.21 6.66
CA GLN A 60 -0.93 -22.06 7.63
C GLN A 60 -1.41 -23.35 6.95
N GLY A 61 -0.99 -24.49 7.51
CA GLY A 61 -1.35 -25.80 6.97
C GLY A 61 -0.80 -26.09 5.56
N GLY A 62 0.14 -25.27 5.05
CA GLY A 62 0.74 -25.46 3.72
C GLY A 62 -0.20 -25.10 2.55
N ALA A 63 -1.31 -24.40 2.81
CA ALA A 63 -2.36 -24.14 1.83
C ALA A 63 -2.57 -22.64 1.53
N GLU A 64 -1.73 -21.76 2.08
CA GLU A 64 -1.91 -20.32 2.00
C GLU A 64 -0.93 -19.69 0.99
N ASN A 65 -1.30 -19.73 -0.29
CA ASN A 65 -0.42 -19.34 -1.39
C ASN A 65 -0.83 -18.02 -2.08
N CYS A 66 -1.84 -17.32 -1.56
CA CYS A 66 -2.34 -16.07 -2.14
C CYS A 66 -2.34 -14.94 -1.13
N VAL A 67 -1.96 -13.73 -1.56
CA VAL A 67 -2.03 -12.54 -0.69
C VAL A 67 -3.49 -12.06 -0.60
N VAL A 68 -3.99 -11.90 0.62
CA VAL A 68 -5.32 -11.38 0.91
C VAL A 68 -5.25 -10.21 1.89
N MET A 69 -6.10 -9.21 1.73
CA MET A 69 -6.24 -8.14 2.72
C MET A 69 -7.16 -8.59 3.86
N ASN A 70 -6.70 -8.45 5.10
CA ASN A 70 -7.52 -8.81 6.26
C ASN A 70 -8.74 -7.87 6.36
N PHE A 71 -9.94 -8.44 6.49
CA PHE A 71 -11.20 -7.66 6.58
C PHE A 71 -11.19 -6.60 7.69
N ASN A 72 -10.51 -6.87 8.81
CA ASN A 72 -10.44 -5.98 9.97
C ASN A 72 -9.14 -5.17 10.06
N GLY A 73 -8.24 -5.28 9.09
CA GLY A 73 -6.88 -4.75 9.18
C GLY A 73 -6.47 -3.93 7.96
N LYS A 74 -5.43 -3.10 8.15
CA LYS A 74 -4.71 -2.44 7.04
C LYS A 74 -3.53 -3.30 6.57
N ASN A 75 -3.57 -4.58 6.89
CA ASN A 75 -2.49 -5.54 6.73
C ASN A 75 -2.92 -6.74 5.89
N TRP A 76 -1.93 -7.46 5.40
CA TRP A 76 -2.08 -8.59 4.50
C TRP A 76 -1.88 -9.89 5.26
N ASN A 77 -2.47 -10.94 4.71
CA ASN A 77 -2.25 -12.33 5.10
C ASN A 77 -1.88 -13.13 3.84
N ASP A 78 -1.08 -14.17 3.97
CA ASP A 78 -1.11 -15.25 2.99
C ASP A 78 -2.30 -16.15 3.34
N GLY A 79 -3.28 -16.24 2.46
CA GLY A 79 -4.49 -17.04 2.62
C GLY A 79 -4.63 -18.07 1.51
N SER A 80 -5.59 -18.98 1.64
CA SER A 80 -5.94 -19.90 0.56
C SER A 80 -6.47 -19.13 -0.65
N CYS A 81 -5.96 -19.47 -1.83
CA CYS A 81 -6.41 -18.93 -3.12
C CYS A 81 -7.85 -19.31 -3.47
N GLU A 82 -8.41 -20.33 -2.82
CA GLU A 82 -9.79 -20.78 -3.06
C GLU A 82 -10.83 -19.94 -2.29
N ASN A 83 -10.38 -19.11 -1.34
CA ASN A 83 -11.26 -18.25 -0.59
C ASN A 83 -11.80 -17.13 -1.47
N LEU A 84 -13.13 -17.03 -1.56
CA LEU A 84 -13.78 -15.93 -2.26
C LEU A 84 -13.59 -14.64 -1.46
N ALA A 85 -12.91 -13.67 -2.07
CA ALA A 85 -12.69 -12.35 -1.53
C ALA A 85 -12.97 -11.27 -2.58
N ALA A 86 -13.15 -10.03 -2.12
CA ALA A 86 -13.15 -8.89 -3.03
C ALA A 86 -11.76 -8.75 -3.66
N PHE A 87 -11.71 -8.42 -4.96
CA PHE A 87 -10.48 -8.24 -5.71
C PHE A 87 -10.27 -6.77 -6.07
N MET A 88 -9.01 -6.37 -6.21
CA MET A 88 -8.64 -5.06 -6.71
C MET A 88 -8.31 -5.16 -8.20
N CYS A 89 -8.86 -4.26 -9.01
CA CYS A 89 -8.44 -4.09 -10.40
C CYS A 89 -7.58 -2.84 -10.54
N SER A 90 -6.57 -2.92 -11.39
CA SER A 90 -5.87 -1.76 -11.91
C SER A 90 -6.11 -1.64 -13.41
N LYS A 91 -6.01 -0.43 -13.92
CA LYS A 91 -5.99 -0.15 -15.36
C LYS A 91 -4.81 0.77 -15.60
N ASP A 92 -3.99 0.44 -16.58
CA ASP A 92 -2.89 1.30 -17.01
C ASP A 92 -3.43 2.63 -17.52
N SER A 93 -2.77 3.71 -17.14
CA SER A 93 -3.01 5.03 -17.73
C SER A 93 -2.44 5.02 -19.15
N VAL A 94 -3.32 4.83 -20.13
CA VAL A 94 -3.00 4.94 -21.56
C VAL A 94 -2.79 6.39 -21.97
#